data_AF-A0A7V5WP03-F1
#
_entry.id   AF-A0A7V5WP03-F1
#
_cell.length_a   1.000
_cell.length_b   1.000
_cell.length_c   1.000
_cell.angle_alpha   90.00
_cell.angle_beta   90.00
_cell.angle_gamma   90.00
#
_symmetry.space_group_name_H-M   'P 1'
#
loop_
_entity.id
_entity.type
_entity.pdbx_description
1 polymer ?
#
loop_
_entity_poly.entity_id
_entity_poly.type
_entity_poly.pdbx_seq_one_letter_code
_entity_poly.pdbx_strand_id
1 'polypeptide(L)'
;MKIIWSKASLFFLFMIAFIGSSLRAVYFIKLPLKYQNLIHAHSHTAFQGWIYTLTILLISSLYLSQSQIKKGRYPLQFWLTVLVIVGVLVSFSLQGYGLFSIIFSTIFGFMNYWFIFGFLRQTKDFTDELRQSISLHFIKTGLWLGLLSSLLPFGIGFLAAKDLKATEAYPSLIYTFLHLQYNGWFLFVALGLFFKLLENAQIPFSKKMASRFYLFFAIAVLPAISLSFLGTSFRNYIILPAYFAAIMQIIGLGFFFLTLKPILKKWMCQKNIWFKLFISASLVSFFLKISLQSLSILPQLEQYAFKNKNVVLAYLHLSLIGVLSFMLIAILIDLKWLSINWLSKIGLSSFLAGFVITELILALGGLGIFYDYKWLFYGSVAMLIGISLLLISPHKNHKSLTTKL
;
A
#
# COMPACT_ATOMS: atom_id res chain seq x y z
N MET A 1 6.64 -11.31 -19.78
CA MET A 1 6.52 -11.55 -18.33
C MET A 1 6.10 -10.28 -17.58
N LYS A 2 6.97 -9.26 -17.45
CA LYS A 2 6.70 -8.03 -16.68
C LYS A 2 5.35 -7.35 -17.01
N ILE A 3 5.06 -7.16 -18.31
CA ILE A 3 3.81 -6.54 -18.80
C ILE A 3 2.55 -7.36 -18.44
N ILE A 4 2.61 -8.68 -18.53
CA ILE A 4 1.45 -9.54 -18.25
C ILE A 4 1.15 -9.52 -16.75
N TRP A 5 2.20 -9.57 -15.92
CA TRP A 5 2.05 -9.54 -14.47
C TRP A 5 1.57 -8.18 -13.97
N SER A 6 2.06 -7.07 -14.55
CA SER A 6 1.56 -5.74 -14.22
C SER A 6 0.09 -5.58 -14.61
N LYS A 7 -0.35 -6.16 -15.72
CA LYS A 7 -1.78 -6.23 -16.08
C LYS A 7 -2.60 -7.07 -15.10
N ALA A 8 -2.08 -8.20 -14.62
CA ALA A 8 -2.75 -8.98 -13.58
C ALA A 8 -2.91 -8.18 -12.27
N SER A 9 -1.88 -7.43 -11.85
CA SER A 9 -2.01 -6.52 -10.72
C SER A 9 -3.04 -5.42 -10.97
N LEU A 10 -3.02 -4.76 -12.13
CA LEU A 10 -4.01 -3.73 -12.50
C LEU A 10 -5.44 -4.29 -12.56
N PHE A 11 -5.62 -5.55 -12.94
CA PHE A 11 -6.91 -6.21 -12.88
C PHE A 11 -7.43 -6.32 -11.45
N PHE A 12 -6.58 -6.63 -10.47
CA PHE A 12 -7.00 -6.58 -9.06
C PHE A 12 -7.34 -5.16 -8.62
N LEU A 13 -6.59 -4.14 -9.03
CA LEU A 13 -6.95 -2.73 -8.78
C LEU A 13 -8.34 -2.39 -9.34
N PHE A 14 -8.65 -2.88 -10.54
CA PHE A 14 -9.97 -2.77 -11.14
C PHE A 14 -11.05 -3.44 -10.27
N MET A 15 -10.82 -4.68 -9.82
CA MET A 15 -11.77 -5.40 -8.96
C MET A 15 -12.01 -4.66 -7.63
N ILE A 16 -10.96 -4.10 -7.03
CA ILE A 16 -11.06 -3.31 -5.80
C ILE A 16 -11.91 -2.05 -6.03
N ALA A 17 -11.68 -1.32 -7.12
CA ALA A 17 -12.46 -0.14 -7.46
C ALA A 17 -13.93 -0.50 -7.77
N PHE A 18 -14.16 -1.62 -8.46
CA PHE A 18 -15.51 -2.11 -8.76
C PHE A 18 -16.29 -2.43 -7.48
N ILE A 19 -15.68 -3.17 -6.56
CA ILE A 19 -16.29 -3.46 -5.25
C ILE A 19 -16.45 -2.19 -4.43
N GLY A 20 -15.45 -1.29 -4.46
CA GLY A 20 -15.49 0.00 -3.76
C GLY A 20 -16.66 0.87 -4.22
N SER A 21 -16.87 0.99 -5.53
CA SER A 21 -18.03 1.68 -6.11
C SER A 21 -19.34 0.98 -5.75
N SER A 22 -19.37 -0.35 -5.76
CA SER A 22 -20.55 -1.13 -5.35
C SER A 22 -20.91 -0.87 -3.89
N LEU A 23 -19.92 -0.82 -2.99
CA LEU A 23 -20.14 -0.49 -1.57
C LEU A 23 -20.69 0.93 -1.39
N ARG A 24 -20.34 1.88 -2.27
CA ARG A 24 -20.93 3.23 -2.27
C ARG A 24 -22.32 3.27 -2.92
N ALA A 25 -22.62 2.34 -3.83
CA ALA A 25 -23.91 2.23 -4.50
C ALA A 25 -25.05 1.78 -3.56
N VAL A 26 -24.73 1.24 -2.37
CA VAL A 26 -25.70 0.73 -1.39
C VAL A 26 -26.76 1.77 -0.97
N TYR A 27 -26.45 3.06 -1.09
CA TYR A 27 -27.38 4.16 -0.82
C TYR A 27 -28.43 4.38 -1.92
N PHE A 28 -28.22 3.78 -3.10
CA PHE A 28 -29.08 3.95 -4.28
C PHE A 28 -29.75 2.65 -4.71
N ILE A 29 -29.05 1.53 -4.55
CA ILE A 29 -29.49 0.21 -5.00
C ILE A 29 -29.22 -0.84 -3.94
N LYS A 30 -30.07 -1.88 -3.92
CA LYS A 30 -29.83 -3.05 -3.08
C LYS A 30 -28.71 -3.90 -3.68
N LEU A 31 -27.70 -4.22 -2.88
CA LEU A 31 -26.60 -5.09 -3.32
C LEU A 31 -27.04 -6.56 -3.33
N PRO A 32 -26.60 -7.34 -4.33
CA PRO A 32 -26.93 -8.76 -4.41
C PRO A 32 -26.18 -9.61 -3.36
N LEU A 33 -25.03 -9.11 -2.88
CA LEU A 33 -24.19 -9.77 -1.87
C LEU A 33 -24.22 -9.00 -0.55
N LYS A 34 -23.91 -9.70 0.55
CA LYS A 34 -23.85 -9.10 1.89
C LYS A 34 -22.79 -7.99 1.94
N TYR A 35 -23.19 -6.81 2.43
CA TYR A 35 -22.31 -5.64 2.52
C TYR A 35 -21.00 -5.92 3.29
N GLN A 36 -21.07 -6.64 4.42
CA GLN A 36 -19.88 -7.01 5.20
C GLN A 36 -18.91 -7.91 4.43
N ASN A 37 -19.44 -8.89 3.69
CA ASN A 37 -18.64 -9.79 2.85
C ASN A 37 -17.87 -9.00 1.79
N LEU A 38 -18.54 -8.04 1.15
CA LEU A 38 -17.92 -7.16 0.16
C LEU A 38 -16.85 -6.24 0.76
N ILE A 39 -17.00 -5.77 2.00
CA ILE A 39 -15.93 -5.04 2.71
C ILE A 39 -14.68 -5.92 2.86
N HIS A 40 -14.85 -7.17 3.30
CA HIS A 40 -13.72 -8.09 3.46
C HIS A 40 -13.08 -8.41 2.10
N ALA A 41 -13.88 -8.69 1.08
CA ALA A 41 -13.37 -8.94 -0.28
C ALA A 41 -12.58 -7.72 -0.79
N HIS A 42 -13.10 -6.51 -0.59
CA HIS A 42 -12.43 -5.27 -0.98
C HIS A 42 -11.07 -5.10 -0.30
N SER A 43 -11.01 -5.19 1.04
CA SER A 43 -9.77 -4.95 1.79
C SER A 43 -8.71 -6.04 1.55
N HIS A 44 -9.12 -7.32 1.52
CA HIS A 44 -8.20 -8.41 1.23
C HIS A 44 -7.66 -8.32 -0.20
N THR A 45 -8.50 -8.02 -1.19
CA THR A 45 -8.05 -7.85 -2.58
C THR A 45 -7.16 -6.60 -2.71
N ALA A 46 -7.42 -5.52 -1.97
CA ALA A 46 -6.56 -4.33 -1.93
C ALA A 46 -5.13 -4.66 -1.51
N PHE A 47 -4.99 -5.42 -0.42
CA PHE A 47 -3.68 -5.76 0.12
C PHE A 47 -2.99 -6.85 -0.70
N GLN A 48 -3.70 -7.94 -0.99
CA GLN A 48 -3.12 -9.16 -1.56
C GLN A 48 -3.14 -9.14 -3.09
N GLY A 49 -4.20 -8.63 -3.70
CA GLY A 49 -4.37 -8.54 -5.15
C GLY A 49 -3.61 -7.39 -5.77
N TRP A 50 -3.81 -6.16 -5.31
CA TRP A 50 -3.14 -5.00 -5.91
C TRP A 50 -1.73 -4.78 -5.37
N ILE A 51 -1.61 -4.40 -4.09
CA ILE A 51 -0.34 -3.93 -3.52
C ILE A 51 0.70 -5.06 -3.51
N TYR A 52 0.33 -6.23 -3.01
CA TYR A 52 1.25 -7.36 -2.92
C TYR A 52 1.73 -7.84 -4.28
N THR A 53 0.83 -8.19 -5.23
CA THR A 53 1.27 -8.75 -6.52
C THR A 53 2.19 -7.78 -7.27
N LEU A 54 1.88 -6.48 -7.23
CA LEU A 54 2.71 -5.48 -7.90
C LEU A 54 4.06 -5.30 -7.20
N THR A 55 4.10 -5.28 -5.87
CA THR A 55 5.36 -5.11 -5.13
C THR A 55 6.30 -6.31 -5.30
N ILE A 56 5.80 -7.56 -5.29
CA ILE A 56 6.67 -8.73 -5.54
C ILE A 56 7.19 -8.76 -6.98
N LEU A 57 6.39 -8.32 -7.95
CA LEU A 57 6.82 -8.15 -9.34
C LEU A 57 7.91 -7.08 -9.43
N LEU A 58 7.72 -5.92 -8.80
CA LEU A 58 8.69 -4.83 -8.82
C LEU A 58 10.00 -5.24 -8.14
N ILE A 59 9.95 -5.81 -6.93
CA ILE A 59 11.12 -6.30 -6.20
C ILE A 59 11.90 -7.31 -7.05
N SER A 60 11.24 -8.36 -7.54
CA SER A 60 11.91 -9.38 -8.36
C SER A 60 12.50 -8.79 -9.64
N SER A 61 11.81 -7.85 -10.28
CA SER A 61 12.26 -7.26 -11.54
C SER A 61 13.41 -6.25 -11.43
N LEU A 62 13.56 -5.60 -10.26
CA LEU A 62 14.50 -4.50 -10.03
C LEU A 62 15.75 -4.93 -9.25
N TYR A 63 15.68 -6.05 -8.52
CA TYR A 63 16.79 -6.54 -7.70
C TYR A 63 17.37 -7.87 -8.17
N LEU A 64 16.59 -8.71 -8.88
CA LEU A 64 17.04 -10.05 -9.25
C LEU A 64 17.44 -10.15 -10.71
N SER A 65 18.51 -10.91 -10.98
CA SER A 65 18.89 -11.32 -12.33
C SER A 65 17.93 -12.39 -12.88
N GLN A 66 17.96 -12.64 -14.20
CA GLN A 66 17.13 -13.68 -14.81
C GLN A 66 17.44 -15.09 -14.25
N SER A 67 18.71 -15.37 -13.92
CA SER A 67 19.10 -16.66 -13.32
C SER A 67 18.54 -16.80 -11.90
N GLN A 68 18.59 -15.74 -11.09
CA GLN A 68 17.98 -15.70 -9.76
C GLN A 68 16.44 -15.85 -9.85
N ILE A 69 15.80 -15.19 -10.82
CA ILE A 69 14.35 -15.30 -11.04
C ILE A 69 13.95 -16.76 -11.34
N LYS A 70 14.69 -17.44 -12.21
CA LYS A 70 14.45 -18.86 -12.53
C LYS A 70 14.71 -19.75 -11.31
N LYS A 71 15.85 -19.57 -10.63
CA LYS A 71 16.25 -20.35 -9.44
C LYS A 71 15.21 -20.27 -8.31
N GLY A 72 14.64 -19.09 -8.08
CA GLY A 72 13.61 -18.87 -7.07
C GLY A 72 12.21 -19.33 -7.48
N ARG A 73 12.00 -19.73 -8.75
CA ARG A 73 10.71 -20.11 -9.34
C ARG A 73 9.63 -19.02 -9.18
N TYR A 74 10.02 -17.75 -9.20
CA TYR A 74 9.09 -16.62 -9.04
C TYR A 74 7.93 -16.61 -10.04
N PRO A 75 8.08 -17.05 -11.30
CA PRO A 75 6.94 -17.15 -12.20
C PRO A 75 5.85 -18.12 -11.76
N LEU A 76 6.25 -19.27 -11.22
CA LEU A 76 5.31 -20.23 -10.67
C LEU A 76 4.65 -19.65 -9.40
N GLN A 77 5.46 -19.11 -8.49
CA GLN A 77 4.98 -18.50 -7.25
C GLN A 77 3.98 -17.37 -7.53
N PHE A 78 4.24 -16.50 -8.51
CA PHE A 78 3.35 -15.39 -8.87
C PHE A 78 1.99 -15.90 -9.35
N TRP A 79 1.96 -16.81 -10.31
CA TRP A 79 0.69 -17.29 -10.88
C TRP A 79 -0.13 -18.15 -9.91
N LEU A 80 0.55 -18.96 -9.08
CA LEU A 80 -0.12 -19.65 -7.97
C LEU A 80 -0.75 -18.64 -6.99
N THR A 81 -0.02 -17.56 -6.68
CA THR A 81 -0.57 -16.49 -5.83
C THR A 81 -1.77 -15.82 -6.47
N VAL A 82 -1.73 -15.50 -7.77
CA VAL A 82 -2.87 -14.92 -8.49
C VAL A 82 -4.09 -15.84 -8.38
N LEU A 83 -3.94 -17.15 -8.60
CA LEU A 83 -5.03 -18.12 -8.47
C LEU A 83 -5.59 -18.13 -7.04
N VAL A 84 -4.73 -18.13 -6.03
CA VAL A 84 -5.11 -18.09 -4.61
C VAL A 84 -5.89 -16.82 -4.29
N ILE A 85 -5.44 -15.66 -4.79
CA ILE A 85 -6.12 -14.38 -4.56
C ILE A 85 -7.48 -14.31 -5.26
N VAL A 86 -7.64 -14.93 -6.45
CA VAL A 86 -8.96 -15.09 -7.05
C VAL A 86 -9.87 -15.92 -6.12
N GLY A 87 -9.33 -16.98 -5.52
CA GLY A 87 -10.01 -17.74 -4.47
C GLY A 87 -10.43 -16.87 -3.28
N VAL A 88 -9.51 -16.06 -2.73
CA VAL A 88 -9.77 -15.08 -1.66
C VAL A 88 -10.91 -14.12 -2.05
N LEU A 89 -10.82 -13.51 -3.24
CA LEU A 89 -11.80 -12.55 -3.73
C LEU A 89 -13.20 -13.17 -3.79
N VAL A 90 -13.33 -14.34 -4.42
CA VAL A 90 -14.62 -15.03 -4.57
C VAL A 90 -15.15 -15.49 -3.22
N SER A 91 -14.33 -16.15 -2.40
CA SER A 91 -14.78 -16.70 -1.12
C SER A 91 -15.18 -15.59 -0.14
N PHE A 92 -14.40 -14.51 0.00
CA PHE A 92 -14.79 -13.42 0.88
C PHE A 92 -16.07 -12.72 0.39
N SER A 93 -16.26 -12.59 -0.92
CA SER A 93 -17.49 -11.99 -1.48
C SER A 93 -18.74 -12.81 -1.15
N LEU A 94 -18.64 -14.14 -1.17
CA LEU A 94 -19.78 -15.03 -0.97
C LEU A 94 -20.07 -15.33 0.52
N GLN A 95 -19.04 -15.56 1.32
CA GLN A 95 -19.19 -16.09 2.69
C GLN A 95 -18.48 -15.26 3.79
N GLY A 96 -17.78 -14.17 3.44
CA GLY A 96 -17.03 -13.40 4.44
C GLY A 96 -15.95 -14.25 5.10
N TYR A 97 -15.84 -14.23 6.44
CA TYR A 97 -14.94 -15.08 7.23
C TYR A 97 -15.41 -16.56 7.34
N GLY A 98 -15.75 -17.17 6.20
CA GLY A 98 -16.07 -18.60 6.12
C GLY A 98 -14.84 -19.49 5.86
N LEU A 99 -15.04 -20.81 5.89
CA LEU A 99 -13.98 -21.83 5.78
C LEU A 99 -13.05 -21.59 4.57
N PHE A 100 -13.60 -21.51 3.36
CA PHE A 100 -12.78 -21.30 2.15
C PHE A 100 -11.98 -19.98 2.17
N SER A 101 -12.50 -18.92 2.79
CA SER A 101 -11.80 -17.63 2.90
C SER A 101 -10.60 -17.72 3.81
N ILE A 102 -10.72 -18.49 4.89
CA ILE A 102 -9.60 -18.80 5.79
C ILE A 102 -8.58 -19.66 5.06
N ILE A 103 -9.01 -20.75 4.40
CA ILE A 103 -8.11 -21.65 3.64
C ILE A 103 -7.30 -20.86 2.60
N PHE A 104 -7.96 -20.08 1.73
CA PHE A 104 -7.25 -19.31 0.72
C PHE A 104 -6.34 -18.24 1.33
N SER A 105 -6.74 -17.59 2.42
CA SER A 105 -5.88 -16.62 3.13
C SER A 105 -4.65 -17.27 3.76
N THR A 106 -4.79 -18.49 4.30
CA THR A 106 -3.67 -19.27 4.85
C THR A 106 -2.71 -19.70 3.74
N ILE A 107 -3.24 -20.19 2.61
CA ILE A 107 -2.42 -20.52 1.43
C ILE A 107 -1.70 -19.27 0.92
N PHE A 108 -2.36 -18.11 0.89
CA PHE A 108 -1.72 -16.84 0.53
C PHE A 108 -0.55 -16.52 1.47
N GLY A 109 -0.69 -16.76 2.79
CA GLY A 109 0.39 -16.63 3.76
C GLY A 109 1.62 -17.46 3.38
N PHE A 110 1.42 -18.73 3.01
CA PHE A 110 2.51 -19.59 2.54
C PHE A 110 3.13 -19.10 1.22
N MET A 111 2.33 -18.60 0.28
CA MET A 111 2.85 -17.99 -0.95
C MET A 111 3.71 -16.77 -0.66
N ASN A 112 3.31 -15.95 0.32
CA ASN A 112 4.10 -14.81 0.78
C ASN A 112 5.42 -15.26 1.42
N TYR A 113 5.40 -16.30 2.26
CA TYR A 113 6.62 -16.84 2.88
C TYR A 113 7.60 -17.38 1.84
N TRP A 114 7.10 -18.10 0.83
CA TRP A 114 7.93 -18.55 -0.29
C TRP A 114 8.64 -17.37 -0.95
N PHE A 115 7.91 -16.31 -1.29
CA PHE A 115 8.53 -15.12 -1.87
C PHE A 115 9.58 -14.49 -0.95
N ILE A 116 9.22 -14.24 0.31
CA ILE A 116 10.08 -13.53 1.28
C ILE A 116 11.38 -14.31 1.52
N PHE A 117 11.29 -15.58 1.92
CA PHE A 117 12.48 -16.37 2.21
C PHE A 117 13.32 -16.65 0.96
N GLY A 118 12.67 -16.86 -0.19
CA GLY A 118 13.36 -16.97 -1.48
C GLY A 118 14.17 -15.73 -1.81
N PHE A 119 13.55 -14.55 -1.70
CA PHE A 119 14.22 -13.26 -1.96
C PHE A 119 15.35 -12.99 -0.96
N LEU A 120 15.08 -13.12 0.34
CA LEU A 120 16.08 -12.89 1.39
C LEU A 120 17.30 -13.78 1.23
N ARG A 121 17.12 -15.06 0.87
CA ARG A 121 18.22 -15.99 0.58
C ARG A 121 19.09 -15.49 -0.57
N GLN A 122 18.49 -15.00 -1.65
CA GLN A 122 19.21 -14.51 -2.83
C GLN A 122 19.93 -13.19 -2.59
N THR A 123 19.52 -12.39 -1.59
CA THR A 123 20.26 -11.17 -1.22
C THR A 123 21.67 -11.43 -0.70
N LYS A 124 22.00 -12.68 -0.34
CA LYS A 124 23.37 -13.07 0.05
C LYS A 124 24.34 -13.00 -1.13
N ASP A 125 23.83 -13.25 -2.34
CA ASP A 125 24.57 -13.26 -3.60
C ASP A 125 24.70 -11.85 -4.24
N PHE A 126 24.17 -10.81 -3.59
CA PHE A 126 24.24 -9.43 -4.08
C PHE A 126 25.63 -8.83 -3.83
N THR A 127 26.02 -7.88 -4.71
CA THR A 127 27.23 -7.07 -4.52
C THR A 127 27.17 -6.26 -3.23
N ASP A 128 28.33 -5.93 -2.65
CA ASP A 128 28.40 -5.13 -1.41
C ASP A 128 27.67 -3.80 -1.52
N GLU A 129 27.81 -3.12 -2.66
CA GLU A 129 27.11 -1.87 -2.93
C GLU A 129 25.58 -2.04 -2.83
N LEU A 130 25.02 -3.07 -3.47
CA LEU A 130 23.58 -3.32 -3.41
C LEU A 130 23.15 -3.78 -2.02
N ARG A 131 23.96 -4.58 -1.32
CA ARG A 131 23.68 -5.04 0.06
C ARG A 131 23.58 -3.88 1.04
N GLN A 132 24.37 -2.83 0.85
CA GLN A 132 24.38 -1.63 1.68
C GLN A 132 23.45 -0.51 1.17
N SER A 133 22.74 -0.73 0.06
CA SER A 133 21.82 0.27 -0.50
C SER A 133 20.66 0.58 0.47
N ILE A 134 20.27 1.86 0.52
CA ILE A 134 19.15 2.31 1.35
C ILE A 134 17.86 1.63 0.89
N SER A 135 17.69 1.50 -0.41
CA SER A 135 16.53 0.84 -1.00
C SER A 135 16.36 -0.59 -0.46
N LEU A 136 17.43 -1.40 -0.42
CA LEU A 136 17.36 -2.77 0.05
C LEU A 136 17.08 -2.88 1.56
N HIS A 137 17.61 -1.96 2.38
CA HIS A 137 17.29 -1.93 3.82
C HIS A 137 15.79 -1.74 4.05
N PHE A 138 15.18 -0.79 3.35
CA PHE A 138 13.72 -0.60 3.39
C PHE A 138 12.95 -1.84 2.92
N ILE A 139 13.35 -2.44 1.80
CA ILE A 139 12.71 -3.68 1.30
C ILE A 139 12.78 -4.78 2.35
N LYS A 140 13.98 -5.09 2.88
CA LYS A 140 14.16 -6.18 3.86
C LYS A 140 13.34 -5.94 5.12
N THR A 141 13.37 -4.73 5.68
CA THR A 141 12.58 -4.38 6.87
C THR A 141 11.09 -4.51 6.61
N GLY A 142 10.59 -4.04 5.46
CA GLY A 142 9.20 -4.23 5.07
C GLY A 142 8.80 -5.70 4.96
N LEU A 143 9.63 -6.56 4.35
CA LEU A 143 9.34 -7.99 4.26
C LEU A 143 9.30 -8.67 5.65
N TRP A 144 10.22 -8.32 6.56
CA TRP A 144 10.21 -8.82 7.94
C TRP A 144 8.97 -8.37 8.72
N LEU A 145 8.57 -7.10 8.59
CA LEU A 145 7.33 -6.59 9.18
C LEU A 145 6.09 -7.28 8.58
N GLY A 146 6.14 -7.67 7.31
CA GLY A 146 5.11 -8.49 6.67
C GLY A 146 4.99 -9.89 7.25
N LEU A 147 6.13 -10.54 7.56
CA LEU A 147 6.14 -11.81 8.30
C LEU A 147 5.55 -11.63 9.70
N LEU A 148 5.96 -10.60 10.43
CA LEU A 148 5.40 -10.32 11.76
C LEU A 148 3.88 -10.06 11.69
N SER A 149 3.43 -9.23 10.74
CA SER A 149 2.01 -8.95 10.48
C SER A 149 1.19 -10.23 10.27
N SER A 150 1.74 -11.19 9.53
CA SER A 150 1.03 -12.43 9.17
C SER A 150 0.73 -13.36 10.36
N LEU A 151 1.36 -13.14 11.52
CA LEU A 151 1.07 -13.90 12.74
C LEU A 151 -0.22 -13.44 13.43
N LEU A 152 -0.60 -12.17 13.26
CA LEU A 152 -1.72 -11.55 13.98
C LEU A 152 -3.09 -12.13 13.58
N PRO A 153 -3.38 -12.47 12.30
CA PRO A 153 -4.61 -13.15 11.93
C PRO A 153 -4.89 -14.46 12.66
N PHE A 154 -3.86 -15.22 13.06
CA PHE A 154 -4.04 -16.42 13.87
C PHE A 154 -4.56 -16.07 15.28
N GLY A 155 -4.02 -15.01 15.89
CA GLY A 155 -4.53 -14.49 17.15
C GLY A 155 -5.96 -13.96 17.04
N ILE A 156 -6.29 -13.25 15.96
CA ILE A 156 -7.67 -12.80 15.67
C ILE A 156 -8.62 -14.00 15.56
N GLY A 157 -8.21 -15.04 14.84
CA GLY A 157 -8.97 -16.29 14.71
C GLY A 157 -9.14 -17.01 16.06
N PHE A 158 -8.10 -17.07 16.87
CA PHE A 158 -8.15 -17.64 18.23
C PHE A 158 -9.14 -16.89 19.14
N LEU A 159 -9.08 -15.55 19.17
CA LEU A 159 -10.02 -14.75 19.96
C LEU A 159 -11.46 -14.88 19.44
N ALA A 160 -11.64 -14.98 18.11
CA ALA A 160 -12.95 -15.24 17.52
C ALA A 160 -13.53 -16.60 17.92
N ALA A 161 -12.70 -17.64 18.01
CA ALA A 161 -13.10 -18.99 18.40
C ALA A 161 -13.37 -19.14 19.91
N LYS A 162 -12.91 -18.20 20.73
CA LYS A 162 -13.14 -18.12 22.18
C LYS A 162 -14.26 -17.14 22.56
N ASP A 163 -15.03 -16.65 21.59
CA ASP A 163 -16.09 -15.65 21.79
C ASP A 163 -15.62 -14.33 22.44
N LEU A 164 -14.33 -13.99 22.29
CA LEU A 164 -13.73 -12.78 22.86
C LEU A 164 -13.81 -11.57 21.93
N LYS A 165 -14.67 -11.60 20.90
CA LYS A 165 -14.83 -10.52 19.91
C LYS A 165 -15.27 -9.18 20.52
N ALA A 166 -15.99 -9.24 21.64
CA ALA A 166 -16.47 -8.05 22.35
C ALA A 166 -15.41 -7.37 23.23
N THR A 167 -14.27 -8.03 23.47
CA THR A 167 -13.17 -7.47 24.28
C THR A 167 -12.29 -6.56 23.43
N GLU A 168 -11.62 -5.59 24.06
CA GLU A 168 -10.67 -4.70 23.36
C GLU A 168 -9.47 -5.46 22.76
N ALA A 169 -9.19 -6.70 23.19
CA ALA A 169 -8.13 -7.52 22.62
C ALA A 169 -8.36 -7.83 21.13
N TYR A 170 -9.61 -8.06 20.73
CA TYR A 170 -9.96 -8.38 19.33
C TYR A 170 -9.65 -7.23 18.34
N PRO A 171 -10.17 -5.99 18.53
CA PRO A 171 -9.80 -4.87 17.69
C PRO A 171 -8.32 -4.50 17.82
N SER A 172 -7.68 -4.71 18.98
CA SER A 172 -6.25 -4.42 19.15
C SER A 172 -5.35 -5.30 18.27
N LEU A 173 -5.67 -6.58 18.12
CA LEU A 173 -4.97 -7.45 17.15
C LEU A 173 -5.24 -7.04 15.70
N ILE A 174 -6.47 -6.60 15.37
CA ILE A 174 -6.79 -6.08 14.03
C ILE A 174 -5.98 -4.81 13.75
N TYR A 175 -5.91 -3.87 14.69
CA TYR A 175 -5.15 -2.63 14.53
C TYR A 175 -3.65 -2.89 14.42
N THR A 176 -3.12 -3.83 15.20
CA THR A 176 -1.72 -4.26 15.11
C THR A 176 -1.42 -4.88 13.75
N PHE A 177 -2.28 -5.79 13.29
CA PHE A 177 -2.20 -6.39 11.97
C PHE A 177 -2.18 -5.30 10.88
N LEU A 178 -3.17 -4.41 10.89
CA LEU A 178 -3.28 -3.36 9.88
C LEU A 178 -2.06 -2.42 9.91
N HIS A 179 -1.62 -1.99 11.09
CA HIS A 179 -0.45 -1.13 11.23
C HIS A 179 0.80 -1.80 10.64
N LEU A 180 1.11 -3.03 11.04
CA LEU A 180 2.25 -3.77 10.50
C LEU A 180 2.11 -4.02 9.00
N GLN A 181 0.89 -4.15 8.48
CA GLN A 181 0.62 -4.36 7.08
C GLN A 181 0.87 -3.11 6.23
N TYR A 182 0.18 -2.00 6.49
CA TYR A 182 0.27 -0.83 5.61
C TYR A 182 1.30 0.21 6.06
N ASN A 183 1.61 0.34 7.36
CA ASN A 183 2.67 1.23 7.84
C ASN A 183 4.04 0.55 7.92
N GLY A 184 4.05 -0.76 8.15
CA GLY A 184 5.25 -1.58 8.12
C GLY A 184 5.53 -2.10 6.71
N TRP A 185 5.00 -3.27 6.39
CA TRP A 185 5.30 -3.98 5.16
C TRP A 185 5.18 -3.11 3.90
N PHE A 186 3.99 -2.63 3.58
CA PHE A 186 3.76 -1.98 2.30
C PHE A 186 4.47 -0.63 2.20
N LEU A 187 4.38 0.22 3.23
CA LEU A 187 5.04 1.52 3.20
C LEU A 187 6.56 1.40 3.14
N PHE A 188 7.19 0.50 3.91
CA PHE A 188 8.64 0.31 3.83
C PHE A 188 9.06 -0.23 2.47
N VAL A 189 8.35 -1.21 1.92
CA VAL A 189 8.64 -1.72 0.57
C VAL A 189 8.50 -0.62 -0.47
N ALA A 190 7.43 0.18 -0.38
CA ALA A 190 7.16 1.23 -1.35
C ALA A 190 8.21 2.35 -1.26
N LEU A 191 8.66 2.74 -0.06
CA LEU A 191 9.79 3.66 0.14
C LEU A 191 11.11 3.07 -0.38
N GLY A 192 11.33 1.77 -0.19
CA GLY A 192 12.48 1.06 -0.76
C GLY A 192 12.48 1.12 -2.28
N LEU A 193 11.34 0.85 -2.92
CA LEU A 193 11.17 0.97 -4.37
C LEU A 193 11.38 2.41 -4.86
N PHE A 194 10.93 3.40 -4.10
CA PHE A 194 11.19 4.82 -4.38
C PHE A 194 12.69 5.13 -4.38
N PHE A 195 13.43 4.72 -3.35
CA PHE A 195 14.89 4.89 -3.34
C PHE A 195 15.57 4.11 -4.46
N LYS A 196 15.05 2.92 -4.81
CA LYS A 196 15.57 2.14 -5.93
C LYS A 196 15.42 2.87 -7.27
N LEU A 197 14.32 3.62 -7.47
CA LEU A 197 14.18 4.48 -8.65
C LEU A 197 15.26 5.58 -8.69
N LEU A 198 15.53 6.23 -7.57
CA LEU A 198 16.57 7.27 -7.48
C LEU A 198 17.96 6.69 -7.75
N GLU A 199 18.27 5.55 -7.15
CA GLU A 199 19.54 4.82 -7.32
C GLU A 199 19.73 4.40 -8.78
N ASN A 200 18.72 3.77 -9.40
CA ASN A 200 18.80 3.34 -10.80
C ASN A 200 18.92 4.51 -11.78
N ALA A 201 18.30 5.65 -11.46
CA ALA A 201 18.42 6.88 -12.24
C ALA A 201 19.72 7.67 -11.95
N GLN A 202 20.61 7.13 -11.10
CA GLN A 202 21.88 7.76 -10.72
C GLN A 202 21.69 9.19 -10.18
N ILE A 203 20.60 9.43 -9.44
CA ILE A 203 20.31 10.72 -8.83
C ILE A 203 21.16 10.86 -7.56
N PRO A 204 22.05 11.85 -7.45
CA PRO A 204 22.96 11.96 -6.32
C PRO A 204 22.25 12.56 -5.10
N PHE A 205 21.61 11.71 -4.30
CA PHE A 205 21.03 12.10 -3.00
C PHE A 205 22.00 11.84 -1.85
N SER A 206 21.82 12.55 -0.73
CA SER A 206 22.65 12.38 0.46
C SER A 206 22.37 11.03 1.13
N LYS A 207 23.28 10.06 0.95
CA LYS A 207 23.20 8.74 1.62
C LYS A 207 23.09 8.89 3.14
N LYS A 208 23.79 9.86 3.74
CA LYS A 208 23.73 10.14 5.20
C LYS A 208 22.32 10.54 5.66
N MET A 209 21.66 11.46 4.96
CA MET A 209 20.29 11.88 5.32
C MET A 209 19.28 10.76 5.06
N ALA A 210 19.45 10.01 3.97
CA ALA A 210 18.61 8.85 3.67
C ALA A 210 18.73 7.73 4.71
N SER A 211 19.96 7.44 5.18
CA SER A 211 20.20 6.50 6.28
C SER A 211 19.55 6.94 7.58
N ARG A 212 19.61 8.25 7.90
CA ARG A 212 18.94 8.79 9.09
C ARG A 212 17.42 8.68 8.96
N PHE A 213 16.85 9.01 7.80
CA PHE A 213 15.43 8.79 7.54
C PHE A 213 15.04 7.32 7.79
N TYR A 214 15.77 6.37 7.18
CA TYR A 214 15.55 4.94 7.38
C TYR A 214 15.59 4.55 8.86
N LEU A 215 16.64 4.95 9.58
CA LEU A 215 16.84 4.58 10.98
C LEU A 215 15.68 5.05 11.86
N PHE A 216 15.29 6.33 11.74
CA PHE A 216 14.21 6.91 12.54
C PHE A 216 12.87 6.22 12.24
N PHE A 217 12.57 5.95 10.96
CA PHE A 217 11.35 5.22 10.60
C PHE A 217 11.36 3.78 11.09
N ALA A 218 12.48 3.06 10.95
CA ALA A 218 12.64 1.67 11.36
C ALA A 218 12.50 1.51 12.88
N ILE A 219 13.08 2.42 13.67
CA ILE A 219 12.94 2.42 15.14
C ILE A 219 11.51 2.78 15.55
N ALA A 220 10.86 3.72 14.85
CA ALA A 220 9.52 4.16 15.20
C ALA A 220 8.42 3.14 14.88
N VAL A 221 8.61 2.24 13.92
CA VAL A 221 7.50 1.43 13.37
C VAL A 221 6.83 0.52 14.38
N LEU A 222 7.58 -0.12 15.29
CA LEU A 222 7.00 -0.98 16.32
C LEU A 222 6.33 -0.17 17.44
N PRO A 223 7.00 0.84 18.05
CA PRO A 223 6.34 1.75 18.99
C PRO A 223 5.08 2.41 18.40
N ALA A 224 5.06 2.73 17.11
CA ALA A 224 3.93 3.38 16.45
C ALA A 224 2.63 2.55 16.44
N ILE A 225 2.68 1.24 16.77
CA ILE A 225 1.45 0.44 16.99
C ILE A 225 0.60 1.09 18.09
N SER A 226 1.24 1.64 19.14
CA SER A 226 0.58 2.32 20.25
C SER A 226 -0.31 3.49 19.81
N LEU A 227 0.02 4.18 18.71
CA LEU A 227 -0.82 5.25 18.16
C LEU A 227 -2.22 4.77 17.80
N SER A 228 -2.38 3.48 17.47
CA SER A 228 -3.69 2.88 17.17
C SER A 228 -4.51 2.55 18.42
N PHE A 229 -3.91 2.63 19.61
CA PHE A 229 -4.53 2.25 20.88
C PHE A 229 -4.87 3.44 21.77
N LEU A 230 -4.57 4.67 21.33
CA LEU A 230 -4.79 5.86 22.14
C LEU A 230 -6.26 6.09 22.51
N GLY A 231 -7.21 5.61 21.69
CA GLY A 231 -8.64 5.66 22.00
C GLY A 231 -9.20 4.44 22.74
N THR A 232 -8.35 3.60 23.36
CA THR A 232 -8.76 2.38 24.09
C THR A 232 -8.44 2.50 25.59
N SER A 233 -8.92 1.54 26.40
CA SER A 233 -8.59 1.50 27.83
C SER A 233 -7.09 1.37 28.11
N PHE A 234 -6.29 0.91 27.13
CA PHE A 234 -4.84 0.76 27.25
C PHE A 234 -4.05 2.06 27.23
N ARG A 235 -4.68 3.20 26.92
CA ARG A 235 -4.04 4.50 26.66
C ARG A 235 -2.90 4.84 27.61
N ASN A 236 -3.13 4.75 28.93
CA ASN A 236 -2.16 5.15 29.95
C ASN A 236 -0.87 4.29 29.92
N TYR A 237 -0.96 3.04 29.47
CA TYR A 237 0.19 2.14 29.35
C TYR A 237 1.00 2.36 28.07
N ILE A 238 0.37 2.92 27.03
CA ILE A 238 0.94 3.00 25.69
C ILE A 238 1.23 4.44 25.23
N ILE A 239 0.95 5.44 26.06
CA ILE A 239 1.11 6.85 25.71
C ILE A 239 2.58 7.26 25.50
N LEU A 240 3.51 6.77 26.33
CA LEU A 240 4.94 7.04 26.18
C LEU A 240 5.51 6.50 24.86
N PRO A 241 5.30 5.22 24.48
CA PRO A 241 5.73 4.73 23.18
C PRO A 241 5.02 5.45 22.02
N ALA A 242 3.79 5.95 22.21
CA ALA A 242 3.08 6.72 21.19
C ALA A 242 3.75 8.07 20.92
N TYR A 243 4.06 8.84 21.96
CA TYR A 243 4.82 10.09 21.84
C TYR A 243 6.19 9.85 21.19
N PHE A 244 6.92 8.85 21.66
CA PHE A 244 8.22 8.48 21.10
C PHE A 244 8.09 8.18 19.59
N ALA A 245 7.13 7.36 19.21
CA ALA A 245 6.89 6.99 17.82
C ALA A 245 6.62 8.21 16.92
N ALA A 246 5.71 9.10 17.33
CA ALA A 246 5.38 10.28 16.55
C ALA A 246 6.56 11.24 16.42
N ILE A 247 7.31 11.49 17.50
CA ILE A 247 8.51 12.35 17.45
C ILE A 247 9.53 11.75 16.49
N MET A 248 9.82 10.45 16.59
CA MET A 248 10.76 9.78 15.70
C MET A 248 10.29 9.82 14.24
N GLN A 249 9.00 9.63 13.96
CA GLN A 249 8.44 9.74 12.61
C GLN A 249 8.56 11.16 12.04
N ILE A 250 8.26 12.20 12.82
CA ILE A 250 8.38 13.61 12.39
C ILE A 250 9.84 13.98 12.13
N ILE A 251 10.77 13.59 13.00
CA ILE A 251 12.21 13.81 12.77
C ILE A 251 12.68 13.06 11.51
N GLY A 252 12.26 11.80 11.35
CA GLY A 252 12.52 11.01 10.15
C GLY A 252 12.01 11.69 8.89
N LEU A 253 10.78 12.23 8.93
CA LEU A 253 10.18 12.99 7.83
C LEU A 253 10.99 14.25 7.49
N GLY A 254 11.57 14.92 8.49
CA GLY A 254 12.53 16.01 8.30
C GLY A 254 13.79 15.55 7.52
N PHE A 255 14.39 14.42 7.90
CA PHE A 255 15.52 13.85 7.15
C PHE A 255 15.15 13.40 5.74
N PHE A 256 13.93 12.90 5.53
CA PHE A 256 13.42 12.58 4.19
C PHE A 256 13.32 13.84 3.33
N PHE A 257 12.74 14.92 3.86
CA PHE A 257 12.68 16.21 3.17
C PHE A 257 14.08 16.73 2.80
N LEU A 258 15.04 16.67 3.72
CA LEU A 258 16.43 17.07 3.46
C LEU A 258 17.13 16.20 2.41
N THR A 259 16.76 14.92 2.33
CA THR A 259 17.23 14.01 1.26
C THR A 259 16.69 14.45 -0.12
N LEU A 260 15.42 14.85 -0.19
CA LEU A 260 14.74 15.15 -1.47
C LEU A 260 14.95 16.58 -1.96
N LYS A 261 14.94 17.58 -1.07
CA LYS A 261 15.03 19.01 -1.39
C LYS A 261 16.10 19.34 -2.45
N PRO A 262 17.36 18.87 -2.34
CA PRO A 262 18.39 19.23 -3.32
C PRO A 262 18.21 18.55 -4.68
N ILE A 263 17.56 17.39 -4.74
CA ILE A 263 17.45 16.59 -5.98
C ILE A 263 16.12 16.78 -6.70
N LEU A 264 15.09 17.27 -6.02
CA LEU A 264 13.70 17.22 -6.50
C LEU A 264 13.54 17.92 -7.85
N LYS A 265 14.07 19.14 -8.00
CA LYS A 265 13.98 19.90 -9.27
C LYS A 265 14.65 19.14 -10.41
N LYS A 266 15.90 18.69 -10.23
CA LYS A 266 16.67 17.97 -11.26
C LYS A 266 16.00 16.66 -11.65
N TRP A 267 15.56 15.88 -10.67
CA TRP A 267 14.88 14.60 -10.89
C TRP A 267 13.55 14.79 -11.62
N MET A 268 12.73 15.74 -11.19
CA MET A 268 11.42 16.00 -11.79
C MET A 268 11.52 16.56 -13.20
N CYS A 269 12.52 17.39 -13.54
CA CYS A 269 12.67 17.94 -14.88
C CYS A 269 12.81 16.87 -15.98
N GLN A 270 13.39 15.72 -15.64
CA GLN A 270 13.66 14.62 -16.59
C GLN A 270 12.45 13.71 -16.83
N LYS A 271 11.35 13.91 -16.09
CA LYS A 271 10.20 12.99 -16.08
C LYS A 271 9.01 13.59 -16.83
N ASN A 272 8.10 12.73 -17.29
CA ASN A 272 6.86 13.19 -17.91
C ASN A 272 5.89 13.77 -16.85
N ILE A 273 4.91 14.57 -17.29
CA ILE A 273 3.97 15.26 -16.40
C ILE A 273 3.17 14.30 -15.50
N TRP A 274 2.79 13.13 -16.01
CA TRP A 274 1.99 12.15 -15.28
C TRP A 274 2.77 11.51 -14.13
N PHE A 275 4.04 11.19 -14.36
CA PHE A 275 4.96 10.77 -13.31
C PHE A 275 5.03 11.85 -12.22
N LYS A 276 5.26 13.12 -12.61
CA LYS A 276 5.38 14.24 -11.65
C LYS A 276 4.11 14.39 -10.81
N LEU A 277 2.93 14.34 -11.44
CA LEU A 277 1.66 14.46 -10.74
C LEU A 277 1.47 13.34 -9.71
N PHE A 278 1.63 12.08 -10.11
CA PHE A 278 1.40 10.94 -9.23
C PHE A 278 2.45 10.82 -8.12
N ILE A 279 3.73 11.06 -8.44
CA ILE A 279 4.76 11.02 -7.40
C ILE A 279 4.63 12.18 -6.43
N SER A 280 4.29 13.40 -6.89
CA SER A 280 4.03 14.53 -6.01
C SER A 280 2.80 14.30 -5.15
N ALA A 281 1.70 13.79 -5.72
CA ALA A 281 0.50 13.44 -4.95
C ALA A 281 0.80 12.38 -3.88
N SER A 282 1.64 11.38 -4.20
CA SER A 282 2.08 10.38 -3.24
C SER A 282 2.94 10.96 -2.12
N LEU A 283 3.93 11.78 -2.46
CA LEU A 283 4.78 12.42 -1.47
C LEU A 283 3.95 13.35 -0.56
N VAL A 284 3.08 14.20 -1.12
CA VAL A 284 2.19 15.06 -0.33
C VAL A 284 1.28 14.22 0.59
N SER A 285 0.69 13.14 0.06
CA SER A 285 -0.12 12.22 0.85
C SER A 285 0.68 11.57 1.97
N PHE A 286 1.97 11.25 1.73
CA PHE A 286 2.85 10.66 2.74
C PHE A 286 3.16 11.65 3.86
N PHE A 287 3.50 12.89 3.52
CA PHE A 287 3.67 13.96 4.52
C PHE A 287 2.40 14.17 5.32
N LEU A 288 1.25 14.30 4.65
CA LEU A 288 -0.04 14.51 5.32
C LEU A 288 -0.40 13.32 6.23
N LYS A 289 -0.24 12.09 5.74
CA LYS A 289 -0.48 10.86 6.52
C LYS A 289 0.32 10.85 7.81
N ILE A 290 1.63 11.13 7.75
CA ILE A 290 2.49 11.10 8.95
C ILE A 290 2.11 12.22 9.91
N SER A 291 1.85 13.44 9.40
CA SER A 291 1.38 14.55 10.23
C SER A 291 0.06 14.23 10.93
N LEU A 292 -0.95 13.73 10.20
CA LEU A 292 -2.24 13.33 10.78
C LEU A 292 -2.09 12.22 11.81
N GLN A 293 -1.22 11.24 11.53
CA GLN A 293 -0.92 10.16 12.47
C GLN A 293 -0.28 10.70 13.76
N SER A 294 0.64 11.65 13.67
CA SER A 294 1.25 12.29 14.85
C SER A 294 0.26 13.16 15.63
N LEU A 295 -0.64 13.85 14.93
CA LEU A 295 -1.69 14.67 15.55
C LEU A 295 -2.67 13.84 16.39
N SER A 296 -2.81 12.53 16.13
CA SER A 296 -3.68 11.64 16.92
C SER A 296 -3.33 11.53 18.41
N ILE A 297 -2.12 11.95 18.81
CA ILE A 297 -1.71 11.99 20.21
C ILE A 297 -2.38 13.15 20.98
N LEU A 298 -2.78 14.21 20.27
CA LEU A 298 -3.44 15.36 20.89
C LEU A 298 -4.82 14.94 21.41
N PRO A 299 -5.11 15.08 22.72
CA PRO A 299 -6.39 14.66 23.30
C PRO A 299 -7.60 15.29 22.63
N GLN A 300 -7.47 16.53 22.14
CA GLN A 300 -8.53 17.27 21.45
C GLN A 300 -8.95 16.61 20.12
N LEU A 301 -8.09 15.79 19.53
CA LEU A 301 -8.32 15.14 18.23
C LEU A 301 -8.74 13.67 18.37
N GLU A 302 -8.82 13.13 19.58
CA GLU A 302 -9.14 11.72 19.83
C GLU A 302 -10.51 11.32 19.27
N GLN A 303 -11.53 12.18 19.44
CA GLN A 303 -12.88 11.92 18.92
C GLN A 303 -12.89 11.82 17.38
N TYR A 304 -12.08 12.62 16.70
CA TYR A 304 -11.93 12.56 15.25
C TYR A 304 -11.13 11.33 14.82
N ALA A 305 -10.00 11.06 15.49
CA ALA A 305 -9.08 10.00 15.11
C ALA A 305 -9.66 8.59 15.33
N PHE A 306 -10.45 8.38 16.38
CA PHE A 306 -10.89 7.03 16.78
C PHE A 306 -12.40 6.79 16.71
N LYS A 307 -13.24 7.83 16.81
CA LYS A 307 -14.71 7.68 16.83
C LYS A 307 -15.38 8.13 15.52
N ASN A 308 -14.69 8.89 14.68
CA ASN A 308 -15.25 9.39 13.43
C ASN A 308 -14.92 8.48 12.24
N LYS A 309 -15.91 7.69 11.81
CA LYS A 309 -15.79 6.76 10.69
C LYS A 309 -15.33 7.44 9.39
N ASN A 310 -15.79 8.65 9.10
CA ASN A 310 -15.44 9.34 7.86
C ASN A 310 -13.97 9.76 7.86
N VAL A 311 -13.46 10.28 8.99
CA VAL A 311 -12.03 10.62 9.15
C VAL A 311 -11.16 9.37 9.05
N VAL A 312 -11.54 8.27 9.72
CA VAL A 312 -10.80 7.00 9.65
C VAL A 312 -10.78 6.46 8.21
N LEU A 313 -11.91 6.50 7.49
CA LEU A 313 -11.97 6.09 6.09
C LEU A 313 -11.14 6.99 5.18
N ALA A 314 -11.15 8.31 5.37
CA ALA A 314 -10.27 9.23 4.64
C ALA A 314 -8.81 8.86 4.88
N TYR A 315 -8.39 8.76 6.14
CA TYR A 315 -7.01 8.40 6.49
C TYR A 315 -6.54 7.08 5.87
N LEU A 316 -7.41 6.06 5.81
CA LEU A 316 -7.10 4.79 5.15
C LEU A 316 -6.98 4.94 3.62
N HIS A 317 -7.85 5.70 2.96
CA HIS A 317 -7.73 5.96 1.52
C HIS A 317 -6.51 6.83 1.19
N LEU A 318 -6.23 7.87 1.97
CA LEU A 318 -4.99 8.64 1.88
C LEU A 318 -3.76 7.74 1.98
N SER A 319 -3.75 6.78 2.92
CA SER A 319 -2.64 5.86 3.11
C SER A 319 -2.49 4.85 1.97
N LEU A 320 -3.58 4.23 1.52
CA LEU A 320 -3.53 3.12 0.56
C LEU A 320 -3.58 3.58 -0.89
N ILE A 321 -4.40 4.58 -1.21
CA ILE A 321 -4.50 5.15 -2.55
C ILE A 321 -3.48 6.28 -2.70
N GLY A 322 -3.60 7.30 -1.85
CA GLY A 322 -2.81 8.52 -1.91
C GLY A 322 -1.31 8.24 -1.83
N VAL A 323 -0.84 7.48 -0.84
CA VAL A 323 0.58 7.11 -0.71
C VAL A 323 0.93 5.95 -1.62
N LEU A 324 0.43 4.74 -1.32
CA LEU A 324 0.95 3.51 -1.92
C LEU A 324 0.59 3.40 -3.40
N SER A 325 -0.70 3.49 -3.75
CA SER A 325 -1.13 3.27 -5.13
C SER A 325 -0.59 4.33 -6.07
N PHE A 326 -0.58 5.61 -5.68
CA PHE A 326 0.01 6.65 -6.53
C PHE A 326 1.52 6.48 -6.72
N MET A 327 2.26 6.06 -5.68
CA MET A 327 3.69 5.76 -5.83
C MET A 327 3.92 4.60 -6.78
N LEU A 328 3.13 3.52 -6.64
CA LEU A 328 3.23 2.34 -7.51
C LEU A 328 2.87 2.67 -8.97
N ILE A 329 1.85 3.50 -9.20
CA ILE A 329 1.51 4.01 -10.54
C ILE A 329 2.64 4.88 -11.10
N ALA A 330 3.22 5.77 -10.30
CA ALA A 330 4.37 6.56 -10.73
C ALA A 330 5.56 5.66 -11.12
N ILE A 331 5.86 4.62 -10.34
CA ILE A 331 6.88 3.62 -10.67
C ILE A 331 6.57 2.91 -11.98
N LEU A 332 5.32 2.47 -12.20
CA LEU A 332 4.91 1.84 -13.45
C LEU A 332 5.08 2.75 -14.67
N ILE A 333 4.78 4.04 -14.52
CA ILE A 333 5.00 5.06 -15.57
C ILE A 333 6.49 5.22 -15.85
N ASP A 334 7.32 5.30 -14.80
CA ASP A 334 8.76 5.52 -14.95
C ASP A 334 9.47 4.36 -15.66
N LEU A 335 9.10 3.13 -15.27
CA LEU A 335 9.58 1.91 -15.90
C LEU A 335 9.00 1.68 -17.30
N LYS A 336 8.13 2.58 -17.78
CA LYS A 336 7.37 2.47 -19.04
C LYS A 336 6.52 1.19 -19.12
N TRP A 337 6.19 0.59 -17.98
CA TRP A 337 5.26 -0.52 -17.94
C TRP A 337 3.86 0.01 -18.15
N LEU A 338 3.48 1.15 -17.54
CA LEU A 338 2.28 1.89 -17.93
C LEU A 338 2.65 2.93 -18.99
N SER A 339 2.37 2.65 -20.26
CA SER A 339 2.69 3.57 -21.36
C SER A 339 1.75 4.77 -21.39
N ILE A 340 2.29 5.97 -21.55
CA ILE A 340 1.50 7.20 -21.65
C ILE A 340 0.96 7.37 -23.09
N ASN A 341 -0.30 7.02 -23.29
CA ASN A 341 -1.10 7.26 -24.49
C ASN A 341 -2.39 8.02 -24.13
N TRP A 342 -3.22 8.39 -25.12
CA TRP A 342 -4.43 9.17 -24.88
C TRP A 342 -5.38 8.49 -23.86
N LEU A 343 -5.53 7.17 -23.96
CA LEU A 343 -6.40 6.39 -23.07
C LEU A 343 -5.88 6.36 -21.64
N SER A 344 -4.58 6.13 -21.45
CA SER A 344 -3.97 6.16 -20.13
C SER A 344 -4.02 7.57 -19.52
N LYS A 345 -3.90 8.64 -20.32
CA LYS A 345 -4.02 10.02 -19.83
C LYS A 345 -5.41 10.28 -19.24
N ILE A 346 -6.47 9.90 -19.96
CA ILE A 346 -7.84 10.01 -19.45
C ILE A 346 -8.01 9.13 -18.20
N GLY A 347 -7.47 7.90 -18.24
CA GLY A 347 -7.50 6.98 -17.10
C GLY A 347 -6.86 7.56 -15.84
N LEU A 348 -5.65 8.11 -15.98
CA LEU A 348 -4.90 8.75 -14.90
C LEU A 348 -5.60 10.02 -14.38
N SER A 349 -6.13 10.86 -15.26
CA SER A 349 -6.95 12.03 -14.88
C SER A 349 -8.16 11.62 -14.05
N SER A 350 -8.93 10.67 -14.55
CA SER A 350 -10.19 10.22 -13.94
C SER A 350 -9.95 9.55 -12.59
N PHE A 351 -8.89 8.73 -12.50
CA PHE A 351 -8.48 8.13 -11.23
C PHE A 351 -8.06 9.17 -10.18
N LEU A 352 -7.23 10.15 -10.56
CA LEU A 352 -6.79 11.21 -9.66
C LEU A 352 -7.97 12.10 -9.22
N ALA A 353 -8.82 12.52 -10.16
CA ALA A 353 -10.00 13.34 -9.87
C ALA A 353 -10.99 12.60 -8.95
N GLY A 354 -11.26 11.32 -9.24
CA GLY A 354 -12.12 10.48 -8.43
C GLY A 354 -11.61 10.36 -6.99
N PHE A 355 -10.31 10.12 -6.81
CA PHE A 355 -9.68 10.10 -5.48
C PHE A 355 -9.88 11.42 -4.75
N VAL A 356 -9.53 12.56 -5.37
CA VAL A 356 -9.66 13.89 -4.76
C VAL A 356 -11.10 14.17 -4.34
N ILE A 357 -12.09 13.87 -5.20
CA ILE A 357 -13.51 14.03 -4.87
C ILE A 357 -13.85 13.17 -3.64
N THR A 358 -13.54 11.87 -3.65
CA THR A 358 -13.89 11.00 -2.53
C THR A 358 -13.21 11.40 -1.23
N GLU A 359 -11.95 11.81 -1.29
CA GLU A 359 -11.15 12.19 -0.13
C GLU A 359 -11.69 13.48 0.50
N LEU A 360 -12.03 14.48 -0.32
CA LEU A 360 -12.63 15.73 0.15
C LEU A 360 -13.99 15.50 0.80
N ILE A 361 -14.86 14.67 0.20
CA ILE A 361 -16.18 14.38 0.77
C ILE A 361 -16.05 13.64 2.12
N LEU A 362 -15.12 12.69 2.22
CA LEU A 362 -14.88 11.99 3.48
C LEU A 362 -14.28 12.92 4.55
N ALA A 363 -13.31 13.75 4.18
CA ALA A 363 -12.69 14.69 5.11
C ALA A 363 -13.68 15.75 5.60
N LEU A 364 -14.40 16.41 4.70
CA LEU A 364 -15.41 17.42 5.05
C LEU A 364 -16.57 16.83 5.84
N GLY A 365 -16.98 15.60 5.51
CA GLY A 365 -18.02 14.89 6.27
C GLY A 365 -17.52 14.45 7.65
N GLY A 366 -16.23 14.19 7.78
CA GLY A 366 -15.58 13.96 9.07
C GLY A 366 -15.56 15.20 9.96
N LEU A 367 -15.43 16.38 9.36
CA LEU A 367 -15.46 17.68 10.06
C LEU A 367 -16.88 18.21 10.28
N GLY A 368 -17.93 17.50 9.81
CA GLY A 368 -19.32 17.96 9.91
C GLY A 368 -19.67 19.14 8.99
N ILE A 369 -18.82 19.45 8.00
CA ILE A 369 -18.99 20.60 7.10
C ILE A 369 -19.90 20.24 5.91
N PHE A 370 -19.59 19.14 5.23
CA PHE A 370 -20.33 18.70 4.04
C PHE A 370 -20.17 17.20 3.82
N TYR A 371 -21.28 16.49 3.60
CA TYR A 371 -21.26 15.08 3.24
C TYR A 371 -22.39 14.75 2.27
N ASP A 372 -22.04 14.22 1.10
CA ASP A 372 -23.00 13.83 0.08
C ASP A 372 -22.65 12.47 -0.52
N TYR A 373 -23.62 11.55 -0.45
CA TYR A 373 -23.47 10.16 -0.89
C TYR A 373 -23.39 10.03 -2.43
N LYS A 374 -23.99 10.97 -3.19
CA LYS A 374 -23.90 11.03 -4.66
C LYS A 374 -22.52 11.43 -5.10
N TRP A 375 -21.94 12.49 -4.53
CA TRP A 375 -20.58 12.91 -4.86
C TRP A 375 -19.54 11.85 -4.49
N LEU A 376 -19.73 11.18 -3.35
CA LEU A 376 -18.88 10.06 -2.95
C LEU A 376 -18.98 8.88 -3.92
N PHE A 377 -20.18 8.56 -4.39
CA PHE A 377 -20.39 7.53 -5.40
C PHE A 377 -19.79 7.92 -6.76
N TYR A 378 -20.05 9.13 -7.26
CA TYR A 378 -19.49 9.62 -8.52
C TYR A 378 -17.96 9.65 -8.51
N GLY A 379 -17.34 10.09 -7.41
CA GLY A 379 -15.89 10.02 -7.26
C GLY A 379 -15.37 8.58 -7.32
N SER A 380 -16.07 7.63 -6.68
CA SER A 380 -15.70 6.21 -6.76
C SER A 380 -15.84 5.63 -8.17
N VAL A 381 -16.91 5.99 -8.90
CA VAL A 381 -17.13 5.56 -10.29
C VAL A 381 -16.09 6.18 -11.22
N ALA A 382 -15.70 7.44 -11.00
CA ALA A 382 -14.59 8.06 -11.73
C ALA A 382 -13.28 7.28 -11.51
N MET A 383 -12.98 6.84 -10.28
CA MET A 383 -11.83 5.97 -10.05
C MET A 383 -11.94 4.64 -10.82
N LEU A 384 -13.11 3.99 -10.80
CA LEU A 384 -13.38 2.76 -11.54
C LEU A 384 -13.16 2.93 -13.05
N ILE A 385 -13.74 3.98 -13.65
CA ILE A 385 -13.54 4.32 -15.06
C ILE A 385 -12.06 4.55 -15.32
N GLY A 386 -11.40 5.36 -14.49
CA GLY A 386 -9.98 5.66 -14.59
C GLY A 386 -9.13 4.39 -14.68
N ILE A 387 -9.30 3.48 -13.71
CA ILE A 387 -8.56 2.22 -13.63
C ILE A 387 -8.91 1.28 -14.80
N SER A 388 -10.18 1.24 -15.22
CA SER A 388 -10.62 0.46 -16.39
C SER A 388 -9.86 0.88 -17.64
N LEU A 389 -9.74 2.19 -17.87
CA LEU A 389 -8.98 2.76 -19.00
C LEU A 389 -7.48 2.43 -18.91
N LEU A 390 -6.89 2.43 -17.71
CA LEU A 390 -5.49 2.00 -17.51
C LEU A 390 -5.28 0.53 -17.84
N LEU A 391 -6.23 -0.34 -17.48
CA LEU A 391 -6.16 -1.78 -17.71
C LEU A 391 -6.19 -2.13 -19.20
N ILE A 392 -7.09 -1.50 -19.97
CA ILE A 392 -7.22 -1.73 -21.41
C ILE A 392 -6.17 -0.97 -22.24
N SER A 393 -5.47 -0.01 -21.64
CA SER A 393 -4.47 0.80 -22.32
C SER A 393 -3.38 -0.07 -22.98
N PRO A 394 -3.15 0.08 -24.30
CA PRO A 394 -2.17 -0.73 -25.00
C PRO A 394 -0.77 -0.41 -24.50
N HIS A 395 -0.08 -1.43 -23.98
CA HIS A 395 1.33 -1.30 -23.62
C HIS A 395 2.15 -1.36 -24.90
N LYS A 396 2.99 -0.36 -25.15
CA LYS A 396 3.99 -0.46 -26.23
C LYS A 396 4.96 -1.58 -25.88
N ASN A 397 4.94 -2.68 -26.65
CA ASN A 397 5.96 -3.72 -26.57
C ASN A 397 7.30 -3.13 -27.05
N HIS A 398 8.16 -2.68 -26.13
CA HIS A 398 9.57 -2.48 -26.46
C HIS A 398 10.28 -3.84 -26.53
N LYS A 399 10.06 -4.57 -27.62
CA LYS A 399 11.10 -5.46 -28.16
C LYS A 399 12.02 -4.58 -29.00
N SER A 400 13.16 -4.10 -28.48
CA SER A 400 14.37 -3.71 -29.27
C SER A 400 15.41 -2.82 -28.54
N LEU A 401 15.79 -3.08 -27.27
CA LEU A 401 16.95 -2.36 -26.68
C LEU A 401 17.89 -3.25 -25.84
N THR A 402 17.83 -4.58 -25.97
CA THR A 402 18.84 -5.50 -25.41
C THR A 402 19.75 -6.07 -26.49
N THR A 403 20.26 -5.17 -27.34
CA THR A 403 21.47 -5.37 -28.13
C THR A 403 22.20 -4.04 -28.11
N LYS A 404 23.38 -4.02 -27.47
CA LYS A 404 24.29 -2.89 -27.17
C LYS A 404 24.19 -2.35 -25.73
N LEU A 405 24.71 -3.13 -24.78
CA LEU A 405 26.00 -2.94 -24.11
C LEU A 405 26.19 -4.03 -23.05
#